data_AF-A0A8S4BRW1-F1
#
_entry.id   AF-A0A8S4BRW1-F1
#
_cell.length_a   1.000
_cell.length_b   1.000
_cell.length_c   1.000
_cell.angle_alpha   90.00
_cell.angle_beta   90.00
_cell.angle_gamma   90.00
#
_symmetry.space_group_name_H-M   'P 1'
#
loop_
_entity.id
_entity.type
_entity.pdbx_description
1 polymer ?
#
loop_
_entity_poly.entity_id
_entity_poly.type
_entity_poly.pdbx_seq_one_letter_code
_entity_poly.pdbx_strand_id
1 'polypeptide(L)'
;VNPSQDPQSTLLKEFWEATFGCSFQSSLHVRSGERVYFDENGDPAAAYELVNWQPNLQGDIMFVPVGSYDASQPNERQFKMNGIKITWAAKSMERPQSVCSESCLPGFRQAMIKGKPICCFSCIACAAGEISNSSPFGTEDDTSVCEMLGSPEFPLLSKKGHVTIGGAFSIHSQISKPSLSLNDTPEPLICSR
;
A
#
# COMPACT_ATOMS: atom_id res chain seq x y z
N VAL A 1 34.45 -7.58 24.33
CA VAL A 1 33.74 -8.17 25.49
C VAL A 1 33.17 -7.01 26.29
N ASN A 2 31.87 -6.76 26.19
CA ASN A 2 31.19 -5.62 26.82
C ASN A 2 30.58 -6.08 28.16
N PRO A 3 30.73 -5.35 29.29
CA PRO A 3 30.13 -5.73 30.58
C PRO A 3 28.59 -5.84 30.55
N SER A 4 27.93 -5.30 29.51
CA SER A 4 26.50 -5.53 29.27
C SER A 4 26.15 -6.98 28.94
N GLN A 5 27.09 -7.75 28.36
CA GLN A 5 26.85 -9.15 27.94
C GLN A 5 26.86 -10.13 29.11
N ASP A 6 27.54 -9.79 30.21
CA ASP A 6 27.50 -10.56 31.46
C ASP A 6 27.53 -9.61 32.67
N PRO A 7 26.37 -9.07 33.08
CA PRO A 7 26.28 -8.09 34.17
C PRO A 7 26.71 -8.62 35.54
N GLN A 8 26.79 -9.95 35.72
CA GLN A 8 27.15 -10.59 36.98
C GLN A 8 28.68 -10.78 37.10
N SER A 9 29.42 -10.66 36.01
CA SER A 9 30.87 -10.89 36.01
C SER A 9 31.64 -9.67 36.51
N THR A 10 32.04 -9.73 37.78
CA THR A 10 32.88 -8.71 38.42
C THR A 10 34.24 -8.56 37.72
N LEU A 11 34.81 -9.68 37.25
CA LEU A 11 36.06 -9.72 36.51
C LEU A 11 35.97 -8.95 35.18
N LEU A 12 34.86 -9.10 34.46
CA LEU A 12 34.65 -8.44 33.17
C LEU A 12 34.47 -6.94 33.35
N LYS A 13 33.78 -6.53 34.41
CA LYS A 13 33.64 -5.14 34.81
C LYS A 13 34.98 -4.50 35.15
N GLU A 14 35.75 -5.11 36.04
CA GLU A 14 37.09 -4.61 36.44
C GLU A 14 38.05 -4.52 35.26
N PHE A 15 38.08 -5.54 34.40
CA PHE A 15 38.89 -5.53 33.19
C PHE A 15 38.54 -4.35 32.27
N TRP A 16 37.25 -4.10 32.05
CA TRP A 16 36.78 -3.02 31.18
C TRP A 16 37.10 -1.64 31.77
N GLU A 17 36.85 -1.45 33.06
CA GLU A 17 37.15 -0.21 33.77
C GLU A 17 38.65 0.10 33.78
N ALA A 18 39.50 -0.92 33.95
CA ALA A 18 40.96 -0.77 33.89
C ALA A 18 41.47 -0.49 32.45
N THR A 19 40.85 -1.08 31.43
CA THR A 19 41.28 -0.94 30.04
C THR A 19 40.92 0.44 29.46
N PHE A 20 39.73 0.95 29.80
CA PHE A 20 39.21 2.20 29.23
C PHE A 20 39.29 3.40 30.18
N GLY A 21 39.69 3.19 31.44
CA GLY A 21 39.87 4.26 32.43
C GLY A 21 38.58 4.96 32.86
N CYS A 22 37.42 4.31 32.67
CA CYS A 22 36.09 4.84 32.93
C CYS A 22 35.24 3.81 33.71
N SER A 23 34.39 4.25 34.64
CA SER A 23 33.44 3.35 35.32
C SER A 23 32.34 2.91 34.37
N PHE A 24 32.02 1.62 34.33
CA PHE A 24 30.92 1.12 33.51
C PHE A 24 29.58 1.51 34.16
N GLN A 25 28.87 2.44 33.53
CA GLN A 25 27.55 2.87 33.96
C GLN A 25 26.58 2.71 32.78
N SER A 26 25.60 1.81 32.93
CA SER A 26 24.61 1.52 31.88
C SER A 26 23.65 2.68 31.58
N SER A 27 23.67 3.72 32.41
CA SER A 27 22.94 4.98 32.16
C SER A 27 23.74 6.16 32.71
N LEU A 28 23.97 7.16 31.87
CA LEU A 28 24.61 8.42 32.27
C LEU A 28 23.55 9.52 32.34
N HIS A 29 23.59 10.32 33.40
CA HIS A 29 22.82 11.55 33.51
C HIS A 29 23.67 12.69 32.98
N VAL A 30 23.24 13.30 31.88
CA VAL A 30 23.88 14.51 31.35
C VAL A 30 23.51 15.69 32.28
N ARG A 31 24.35 16.73 32.35
CA ARG A 31 24.08 17.95 33.14
C ARG A 31 22.74 18.63 32.78
N SER A 32 22.13 18.27 31.66
CA SER A 32 20.78 18.66 31.22
C SER A 32 19.64 17.90 31.91
N GLY A 33 19.93 16.86 32.72
CA GLY A 33 18.92 15.97 33.32
C GLY A 33 18.46 14.84 32.40
N GLU A 34 19.02 14.76 31.20
CA GLU A 34 18.68 13.77 30.18
C GLU A 34 19.40 12.44 30.45
N ARG A 35 18.68 11.32 30.33
CA ARG A 35 19.23 9.96 30.54
C ARG A 35 19.66 9.39 29.20
N VAL A 36 20.95 9.10 29.06
CA VAL A 36 21.51 8.49 27.86
C VAL A 36 21.74 7.00 28.13
N TYR A 37 21.22 6.17 27.21
CA TYR A 37 21.36 4.72 27.22
C TYR A 37 22.22 4.30 26.04
N PHE A 38 23.06 3.28 26.24
CA PHE A 38 23.94 2.72 25.21
C PHE A 38 23.55 1.27 24.92
N ASP A 39 23.61 0.88 23.66
CA ASP A 39 23.37 -0.50 23.24
C ASP A 39 24.61 -1.41 23.47
N GLU A 40 24.54 -2.65 23.00
CA GLU A 40 25.62 -3.63 23.13
C GLU A 40 26.93 -3.23 22.42
N ASN A 41 26.84 -2.35 21.42
CA ASN A 41 27.98 -1.82 20.67
C ASN A 41 28.54 -0.54 21.31
N GLY A 42 27.84 0.01 22.32
CA GLY A 42 28.21 1.29 22.94
C GLY A 42 27.65 2.50 22.19
N ASP A 43 26.67 2.30 21.29
CA ASP A 43 26.03 3.38 20.56
C ASP A 43 24.85 3.95 21.38
N PRO A 44 24.73 5.27 21.52
CA PRO A 44 23.60 5.86 22.23
C PRO A 44 22.32 5.78 21.39
N ALA A 45 21.17 5.74 22.06
CA ALA A 45 19.89 5.85 21.36
C ALA A 45 19.79 7.18 20.58
N ALA A 46 19.50 7.10 19.28
CA ALA A 46 19.42 8.28 18.42
C ALA A 46 18.19 9.13 18.74
N ALA A 47 18.41 10.42 19.01
CA ALA A 47 17.36 11.41 19.21
C ALA A 47 17.59 12.62 18.30
N TYR A 48 16.54 13.03 17.58
CA TYR A 48 16.58 14.13 16.61
C TYR A 48 15.40 15.08 16.81
N GLU A 49 15.65 16.37 16.58
CA GLU A 49 14.60 17.36 16.40
C GLU A 49 14.28 17.49 14.91
N LEU A 50 13.00 17.43 14.56
CA LEU A 50 12.55 17.66 13.20
C LEU A 50 12.33 19.15 12.99
N VAL A 51 12.98 19.72 11.97
CA VAL A 51 12.86 21.13 11.62
C VAL A 51 12.21 21.31 10.25
N ASN A 52 11.36 22.32 10.12
CA ASN A 52 10.78 22.77 8.86
C ASN A 52 11.33 24.15 8.51
N TRP A 53 11.66 24.34 7.24
CA TRP A 53 12.28 25.56 6.72
C TRP A 53 11.17 26.52 6.29
N GLN A 54 10.99 27.59 7.05
CA GLN A 54 9.85 28.51 6.88
C GLN A 54 10.35 29.93 6.62
N PRO A 55 9.81 30.65 5.62
CA PRO A 55 10.14 32.05 5.44
C PRO A 55 9.54 32.91 6.57
N ASN A 56 10.34 33.81 7.15
CA ASN A 56 9.83 34.84 8.05
C ASN A 56 9.10 35.96 7.27
N LEU A 57 8.65 37.01 7.97
CA LEU A 57 7.97 38.15 7.34
C LEU A 57 8.88 38.93 6.37
N GLN A 58 10.19 38.89 6.57
CA GLN A 58 11.20 39.50 5.71
C GLN A 58 11.59 38.64 4.50
N GLY A 59 11.20 37.36 4.48
CA GLY A 59 11.54 36.40 3.43
C GLY A 59 12.76 35.52 3.71
N ASP A 60 13.41 35.68 4.86
CA ASP A 60 14.54 34.82 5.26
C ASP A 60 14.08 33.46 5.74
N ILE A 61 14.89 32.43 5.52
CA ILE A 61 14.59 31.06 5.94
C ILE A 61 14.88 30.89 7.42
N MET A 62 13.86 30.48 8.18
CA MET A 62 13.92 30.10 9.58
C MET A 62 13.76 28.59 9.74
N PHE A 63 14.57 28.00 10.62
CA PHE A 63 14.44 26.59 11.01
C PHE A 63 13.50 26.49 12.21
N VAL A 64 12.27 26.04 11.97
CA VAL A 64 11.25 25.93 13.02
C VAL A 64 11.11 24.46 13.41
N PRO A 65 11.27 24.09 14.70
CA PRO A 65 11.07 22.73 15.13
C PRO A 65 9.58 22.35 15.07
N VAL A 66 9.28 21.23 14.42
CA VAL A 66 7.92 20.73 14.14
C VAL A 66 7.67 19.32 14.68
N GLY A 67 8.69 18.67 15.21
CA GLY A 67 8.57 17.34 15.78
C GLY A 67 9.88 16.84 16.39
N SER A 68 9.86 15.59 16.82
CA SER A 68 11.05 14.89 17.31
C SER A 68 10.99 13.40 16.94
N TYR A 69 12.17 12.82 16.84
CA TYR A 69 12.37 11.39 16.72
C TYR A 69 13.23 10.92 17.88
N ASP A 70 12.83 9.87 18.58
CA ASP A 70 13.56 9.29 19.70
C ASP A 70 13.54 7.76 19.59
N ALA A 71 14.68 7.19 19.19
CA ALA A 71 14.84 5.75 18.99
C ALA A 71 14.74 4.95 20.30
N SER A 72 14.90 5.59 21.48
CA SER A 72 14.77 4.91 22.78
C SER A 72 13.34 4.53 23.13
N GLN A 73 12.37 5.13 22.43
CA GLN A 73 10.95 4.90 22.65
C GLN A 73 10.48 3.63 21.92
N PRO A 74 9.41 2.97 22.38
CA PRO A 74 8.84 1.83 21.67
C PRO A 74 8.36 2.24 20.27
N ASN A 75 8.31 1.26 19.36
CA ASN A 75 7.76 1.41 18.02
C ASN A 75 6.40 2.15 18.08
N GLU A 76 6.14 2.99 17.07
CA GLU A 76 4.98 3.92 16.98
C GLU A 76 5.06 5.17 17.87
N ARG A 77 5.91 5.20 18.91
CA ARG A 77 6.10 6.39 19.78
C ARG A 77 7.44 7.10 19.58
N GLN A 78 8.27 6.56 18.69
CA GLN A 78 9.56 7.12 18.32
C GLN A 78 9.39 8.47 17.62
N PHE A 79 8.38 8.58 16.74
CA PHE A 79 8.14 9.79 15.97
C PHE A 79 6.98 10.60 16.55
N LYS A 80 7.21 11.88 16.84
CA LYS A 80 6.21 12.81 17.37
C LYS A 80 6.20 14.09 16.56
N MET A 81 5.02 14.51 16.12
CA MET A 81 4.82 15.81 15.49
C MET A 81 4.16 16.76 16.48
N ASN A 82 4.77 17.91 16.72
CA ASN A 82 4.25 18.92 17.64
C ASN A 82 3.39 19.92 16.85
N GLY A 83 2.09 19.98 17.15
CA GLY A 83 1.19 21.07 16.73
C GLY A 83 1.40 21.56 15.30
N ILE A 84 0.98 20.76 14.32
CA ILE A 84 1.25 20.88 12.87
C ILE A 84 1.10 22.31 12.35
N LYS A 85 2.19 23.07 12.32
CA LYS A 85 2.35 24.33 11.57
C LYS A 85 3.49 24.19 10.57
N ILE A 86 3.39 23.18 9.72
CA ILE A 86 4.34 23.00 8.62
C ILE A 86 3.93 23.95 7.51
N THR A 87 4.86 24.77 7.06
CA THR A 87 4.66 25.58 5.86
C THR A 87 5.24 24.83 4.68
N TRP A 88 4.40 24.60 3.67
CA TRP A 88 4.78 23.95 2.42
C TRP A 88 5.17 24.99 1.37
N ALA A 89 5.58 24.50 0.20
CA ALA A 89 5.91 25.35 -0.94
C ALA A 89 4.79 26.37 -1.22
N ALA A 90 5.17 27.56 -1.71
CA ALA A 90 4.26 28.69 -1.95
C ALA A 90 3.48 29.18 -0.71
N LYS A 91 4.02 28.95 0.50
CA LYS A 91 3.39 29.34 1.78
C LYS A 91 2.04 28.66 2.06
N SER A 92 1.80 27.50 1.45
CA SER A 92 0.60 26.71 1.72
C SER A 92 0.68 26.04 3.09
N MET A 93 -0.45 25.97 3.79
CA MET A 93 -0.62 25.14 5.00
C MET A 93 -1.25 23.78 4.67
N GLU A 94 -1.65 23.57 3.42
CA GLU A 94 -2.23 22.32 2.97
C GLU A 94 -1.13 21.31 2.65
N ARG A 95 -1.26 20.10 3.20
CA ARG A 95 -0.34 19.00 2.96
C ARG A 95 -0.39 18.60 1.49
N PRO A 96 0.72 18.67 0.74
CA PRO A 96 0.73 18.27 -0.66
C PRO A 96 0.55 16.75 -0.76
N GLN A 97 -0.18 16.32 -1.79
CA GLN A 97 -0.19 14.92 -2.18
C GLN A 97 1.07 14.61 -2.98
N SER A 98 1.77 13.53 -2.60
CA SER A 98 3.00 13.07 -3.24
C SER A 98 2.87 11.62 -3.69
N VAL A 99 1.85 11.34 -4.50
CA VAL A 99 1.57 10.01 -5.06
C VAL A 99 1.97 9.97 -6.53
N CYS A 100 2.39 8.79 -7.02
CA CYS A 100 2.69 8.61 -8.45
C CYS A 100 1.41 8.50 -9.29
N SER A 101 0.36 7.92 -8.71
CA SER A 101 -0.92 7.68 -9.34
C SER A 101 -2.01 7.91 -8.30
N GLU A 102 -3.06 8.62 -8.68
CA GLU A 102 -4.21 8.82 -7.79
C GLU A 102 -4.96 7.51 -7.58
N SER A 103 -5.67 7.40 -6.46
CA SER A 103 -6.50 6.24 -6.16
C SER A 103 -7.58 6.04 -7.23
N CYS A 104 -7.81 4.79 -7.63
CA CYS A 104 -8.85 4.49 -8.60
C CYS A 104 -10.25 4.69 -8.00
N LEU A 105 -11.14 5.26 -8.81
CA LEU A 105 -12.54 5.38 -8.47
C LEU A 105 -13.23 4.00 -8.48
N PRO A 106 -14.36 3.84 -7.75
CA PRO A 106 -15.18 2.64 -7.84
C PRO A 106 -15.52 2.28 -9.29
N GLY A 107 -15.44 0.99 -9.62
CA GLY A 107 -15.59 0.47 -10.99
C GLY A 107 -14.29 0.42 -11.81
N PHE A 108 -13.16 0.88 -11.25
CA PHE A 108 -11.84 0.75 -11.85
C PHE A 108 -10.91 -0.09 -10.97
N ARG A 109 -10.00 -0.82 -11.61
CA ARG A 109 -8.90 -1.52 -10.96
C ARG A 109 -7.54 -0.92 -11.33
N GLN A 110 -6.58 -1.07 -10.43
CA GLN A 110 -5.20 -0.73 -10.68
C GLN A 110 -4.56 -1.74 -11.66
N ALA A 111 -3.79 -1.21 -12.61
CA ALA A 111 -3.00 -1.99 -13.55
C ALA A 111 -1.55 -1.50 -13.55
N MET A 112 -0.62 -2.41 -13.27
CA MET A 112 0.81 -2.11 -13.23
C MET A 112 1.32 -1.67 -14.62
N ILE A 113 2.05 -0.57 -14.65
CA ILE A 113 2.63 -0.03 -15.89
C ILE A 113 4.01 -0.65 -16.07
N LYS A 114 4.22 -1.40 -17.16
CA LYS A 114 5.51 -2.03 -17.46
C LYS A 114 6.62 -0.98 -17.52
N GLY A 115 7.69 -1.19 -16.75
CA GLY A 115 8.84 -0.28 -16.68
C GLY A 115 8.70 0.87 -15.68
N LYS A 116 7.60 0.96 -14.92
CA LYS A 116 7.45 1.90 -13.80
C LYS A 116 7.54 1.19 -12.43
N PRO A 117 7.83 1.93 -11.34
CA PRO A 117 7.77 1.39 -9.97
C PRO A 117 6.38 0.88 -9.58
N ILE A 118 6.31 0.00 -8.58
CA ILE A 118 5.06 -0.65 -8.12
C ILE A 118 3.99 0.33 -7.63
N CYS A 119 4.37 1.50 -7.13
CA CYS A 119 3.44 2.55 -6.69
C CYS A 119 2.81 3.34 -7.86
N CYS A 120 3.21 3.08 -9.11
CA CYS A 120 2.72 3.75 -10.30
C CYS A 120 1.85 2.80 -11.12
N PHE A 121 0.56 3.12 -11.24
CA PHE A 121 -0.43 2.28 -11.89
C PHE A 121 -1.39 3.11 -12.75
N SER A 122 -2.11 2.44 -13.64
CA SER A 122 -3.22 3.03 -14.39
C SER A 122 -4.54 2.46 -13.89
N CYS A 123 -5.57 3.29 -13.78
CA CYS A 123 -6.92 2.84 -13.50
C CYS A 123 -7.57 2.33 -14.80
N ILE A 124 -7.98 1.06 -14.81
CA ILE A 124 -8.66 0.40 -15.93
C ILE A 124 -10.04 -0.02 -15.47
N ALA A 125 -11.06 0.22 -16.28
CA ALA A 125 -12.43 -0.18 -15.96
C ALA A 125 -12.52 -1.69 -15.72
N CYS A 126 -13.32 -2.09 -14.72
CA CYS A 126 -13.67 -3.48 -14.51
C CYS A 126 -14.41 -4.06 -15.74
N ALA A 127 -14.35 -5.38 -15.92
CA ALA A 127 -15.09 -6.02 -16.99
C ALA A 127 -16.61 -5.89 -16.77
N ALA A 128 -17.40 -6.05 -17.83
CA ALA A 128 -18.85 -6.01 -17.72
C ALA A 128 -19.35 -7.10 -16.75
N GLY A 129 -20.07 -6.71 -15.70
CA GLY A 129 -20.55 -7.61 -14.64
C GLY A 129 -19.69 -7.60 -13.36
N GLU A 130 -18.53 -6.95 -13.39
CA GLU A 130 -17.64 -6.79 -12.24
C GLU A 130 -17.71 -5.36 -11.68
N ILE A 131 -17.56 -5.21 -10.37
CA ILE A 131 -17.43 -3.93 -9.69
C ILE A 131 -16.19 -3.94 -8.80
N SER A 132 -15.55 -2.78 -8.63
CA SER A 132 -14.61 -2.56 -7.53
C SER A 132 -15.27 -1.61 -6.54
N ASN A 133 -15.37 -2.05 -5.29
CA ASN A 133 -16.02 -1.29 -4.20
C ASN A 133 -15.01 -0.52 -3.33
N SER A 134 -13.79 -0.31 -3.84
CA SER A 134 -12.71 0.31 -3.06
C SER A 134 -13.17 1.66 -2.51
N SER A 135 -13.07 1.83 -1.19
CA SER A 135 -13.36 3.09 -0.54
C SER A 135 -12.24 4.09 -0.87
N PRO A 136 -12.49 5.41 -0.90
CA PRO A 136 -11.48 6.41 -1.27
C PRO A 136 -10.30 6.51 -0.28
N PHE A 137 -10.34 5.78 0.83
CA PHE A 137 -9.39 5.84 1.92
C PHE A 137 -8.72 4.46 2.07
N GLY A 138 -7.54 4.32 1.48
CA GLY A 138 -6.79 3.07 1.49
C GLY A 138 -6.48 2.62 2.91
N THR A 139 -7.05 1.48 3.30
CA THR A 139 -6.40 0.59 4.26
C THR A 139 -5.26 -0.12 3.53
N GLU A 140 -4.24 -0.56 4.27
CA GLU A 140 -2.95 -1.05 3.77
C GLU A 140 -3.02 -2.32 2.87
N ASP A 141 -4.22 -2.79 2.52
CA ASP A 141 -4.46 -3.96 1.65
C ASP A 141 -5.59 -3.76 0.63
N ASP A 142 -5.99 -2.52 0.32
CA ASP A 142 -7.03 -2.26 -0.71
C ASP A 142 -6.40 -2.19 -2.11
N THR A 143 -5.94 -3.35 -2.60
CA THR A 143 -5.88 -3.52 -4.05
C THR A 143 -7.31 -3.42 -4.57
N SER A 144 -7.59 -2.45 -5.44
CA SER A 144 -8.91 -2.33 -6.08
C SER A 144 -9.12 -3.53 -7.01
N VAL A 145 -9.57 -4.65 -6.44
CA VAL A 145 -9.88 -5.88 -7.17
C VAL A 145 -11.30 -5.77 -7.72
N CYS A 146 -11.49 -6.19 -8.97
CA CYS A 146 -12.81 -6.28 -9.56
C CYS A 146 -13.43 -7.61 -9.15
N GLU A 147 -14.63 -7.57 -8.58
CA GLU A 147 -15.39 -8.73 -8.18
C GLU A 147 -16.74 -8.76 -8.90
N MET A 148 -17.17 -9.95 -9.32
CA MET A 148 -18.51 -10.16 -9.88
C MET A 148 -19.54 -10.01 -8.75
N LEU A 149 -20.52 -9.11 -8.90
CA LEU A 149 -21.66 -9.07 -7.98
C LEU A 149 -22.67 -10.14 -8.39
N GLY A 150 -22.64 -11.25 -7.64
CA GLY A 150 -23.50 -12.41 -7.84
C GLY A 150 -22.82 -13.52 -8.63
N SER A 151 -23.31 -14.76 -8.44
CA SER A 151 -23.05 -15.83 -9.40
C SER A 151 -23.70 -15.44 -10.73
N PRO A 152 -23.01 -15.49 -11.89
CA PRO A 152 -23.72 -15.45 -13.15
C PRO A 152 -24.68 -16.66 -13.16
N GLU A 153 -25.97 -16.44 -12.90
CA GLU A 153 -26.96 -17.41 -13.31
C GLU A 153 -26.79 -17.49 -14.82
N PHE A 154 -26.23 -18.60 -15.29
CA PHE A 154 -26.28 -18.93 -16.71
C PHE A 154 -27.73 -18.69 -17.14
N PRO A 155 -28.02 -17.85 -18.15
CA PRO A 155 -29.37 -17.78 -18.67
C PRO A 155 -29.79 -19.22 -18.96
N LEU A 156 -30.94 -19.64 -18.45
CA LEU A 156 -31.51 -20.95 -18.72
C LEU A 156 -31.66 -21.07 -20.25
N LEU A 157 -30.63 -21.55 -20.93
CA LEU A 157 -30.59 -21.76 -22.38
C LEU A 157 -31.50 -22.91 -22.81
N SER A 158 -32.20 -23.54 -21.85
CA SER A 158 -33.22 -24.53 -22.10
C SER A 158 -34.50 -24.15 -21.36
N LYS A 159 -35.46 -23.59 -22.10
CA LYS A 159 -36.87 -23.54 -21.75
C LYS A 159 -37.62 -24.26 -22.86
N LYS A 160 -38.48 -25.23 -22.53
CA LYS A 160 -39.29 -25.92 -23.55
C LYS A 160 -40.21 -24.90 -24.23
N GLY A 161 -39.90 -24.58 -25.47
CA GLY A 161 -40.61 -23.66 -26.35
C GLY A 161 -39.88 -23.57 -27.68
N HIS A 162 -40.59 -23.20 -28.75
CA HIS A 162 -39.94 -22.96 -30.03
C HIS A 162 -39.11 -21.68 -29.92
N VAL A 163 -37.79 -21.81 -29.97
CA VAL A 163 -36.87 -20.67 -30.07
C VAL A 163 -36.47 -20.52 -31.53
N THR A 164 -36.67 -19.32 -32.08
CA THR A 164 -36.09 -18.96 -33.38
C THR A 164 -34.75 -18.29 -33.13
N ILE A 165 -33.65 -19.00 -33.36
CA ILE A 165 -32.31 -18.42 -33.35
C ILE A 165 -32.03 -17.89 -34.76
N GLY A 166 -32.02 -16.58 -34.92
CA GLY A 166 -31.58 -15.91 -36.14
C GLY A 166 -30.25 -15.19 -35.89
N GLY A 167 -29.28 -15.42 -36.78
CA GLY A 167 -28.07 -14.61 -36.89
C GLY A 167 -27.90 -14.17 -38.34
N ALA A 168 -27.67 -12.87 -38.56
CA ALA A 168 -27.29 -12.33 -39.86
C ALA A 168 -25.78 -12.07 -39.85
N PHE A 169 -25.05 -12.74 -40.73
CA PHE A 169 -23.63 -12.51 -40.94
C PHE A 169 -23.43 -12.13 -42.40
N SER A 170 -22.77 -11.00 -42.65
CA SER A 170 -22.54 -10.50 -44.00
C SER A 170 -21.33 -11.19 -44.62
N ILE A 171 -21.50 -12.38 -45.21
CA ILE A 171 -20.53 -12.92 -46.18
C ILE A 171 -21.27 -13.69 -47.29
N HIS A 172 -21.25 -13.10 -48.48
CA HIS A 172 -21.89 -13.48 -49.76
C HIS A 172 -23.34 -13.03 -50.01
N SER A 173 -23.56 -12.51 -51.23
CA SER A 173 -24.67 -11.63 -51.62
C SER A 173 -25.91 -12.31 -52.21
N GLN A 174 -25.99 -13.65 -52.23
CA GLN A 174 -27.22 -14.35 -52.64
C GLN A 174 -27.41 -15.65 -51.89
N ILE A 175 -28.54 -15.78 -51.20
CA ILE A 175 -29.01 -17.02 -50.56
C ILE A 175 -30.35 -17.39 -51.20
N SER A 176 -30.36 -18.40 -52.06
CA SER A 176 -31.59 -19.08 -52.48
C SER A 176 -31.92 -20.16 -51.46
N LYS A 177 -33.06 -20.04 -50.78
CA LYS A 177 -33.51 -21.00 -49.76
C LYS A 177 -34.44 -22.04 -50.40
N PRO A 178 -34.16 -23.36 -50.31
CA PRO A 178 -35.19 -24.36 -50.56
C PRO A 178 -36.12 -24.45 -49.34
N SER A 179 -37.41 -24.63 -49.58
CA SER A 179 -38.40 -24.90 -48.54
C SER A 179 -38.32 -26.37 -48.13
N LEU A 180 -37.88 -26.65 -46.91
CA LEU A 180 -38.08 -27.96 -46.27
C LEU A 180 -39.22 -27.82 -45.26
N SER A 181 -40.25 -28.66 -45.40
CA SER A 181 -41.38 -28.71 -44.47
C SER A 181 -40.97 -29.51 -43.23
N LEU A 182 -40.87 -28.79 -42.11
CA LEU A 182 -40.36 -29.28 -40.83
C LEU A 182 -41.46 -30.02 -40.04
N ASN A 183 -41.89 -31.20 -40.50
CA ASN A 183 -42.81 -32.05 -39.75
C ASN A 183 -42.26 -33.43 -39.37
N ASP A 184 -41.06 -33.78 -39.81
CA ASP A 184 -40.46 -35.08 -39.47
C ASP A 184 -39.27 -34.92 -38.53
N THR A 185 -39.37 -35.57 -37.37
CA THR A 185 -38.28 -35.75 -36.42
C THR A 185 -37.22 -36.68 -37.03
N PRO A 186 -35.94 -36.27 -37.11
CA PRO A 186 -34.88 -37.15 -37.60
C PRO A 186 -34.63 -38.29 -36.60
N GLU A 187 -34.37 -39.49 -37.12
CA GLU A 187 -34.14 -40.66 -36.29
C GLU A 187 -32.87 -40.51 -35.43
N PRO A 188 -32.89 -41.02 -34.20
CA PRO A 188 -31.77 -40.90 -33.28
C PRO A 188 -30.55 -41.70 -33.77
N LEU A 189 -29.38 -41.09 -33.66
CA LEU A 189 -28.11 -41.70 -34.04
C LEU A 189 -27.77 -42.83 -33.07
N ILE A 190 -27.52 -44.03 -33.61
CA ILE A 190 -27.02 -45.18 -32.86
C ILE A 190 -25.50 -45.20 -32.97
N CYS A 191 -24.81 -45.01 -31.86
CA CYS A 191 -23.35 -45.15 -31.81
C CYS A 191 -22.98 -46.62 -31.54
N SER A 192 -22.22 -47.23 -32.45
CA SER A 192 -21.47 -48.46 -32.16
C SER A 192 -20.17 -48.12 -31.42
N ARG A 193 -19.69 -49.09 -30.63
CA ARG A 193 -18.54 -48.95 -29.74
C ARG A 193 -17.23 -48.73 -30.48
#